data_AF-A0A522DWP0-F1
#
_entry.id   AF-A0A522DWP0-F1
#
_cell.length_a   1.000
_cell.length_b   1.000
_cell.length_c   1.000
_cell.angle_alpha   90.00
_cell.angle_beta   90.00
_cell.angle_gamma   90.00
#
_symmetry.space_group_name_H-M   'P 1'
#
loop_
_entity.id
_entity.type
_entity.pdbx_description
1 polymer ?
#
loop_
_entity_poly.entity_id
_entity_poly.type
_entity_poly.pdbx_seq_one_letter_code
_entity_poly.pdbx_strand_id
1 'polypeptide(L)'
;MGTTLQHHFVTDYTSTRTSVWKKFIAWCVGQEKNRLGWLATAIMLHGCVLTIITMFAIITTGNHFIFWPFTIAAMGMTLVVNLAAMPTKITIPVFFLS
;
A
#
# COMPACT_ATOMS: atom_id res chain seq x y z
N MET A 1 -30.29 58.59 -16.00
CA MET A 1 -28.99 57.89 -16.02
C MET A 1 -29.04 56.82 -14.94
N GLY A 2 -29.21 55.55 -15.31
CA GLY A 2 -29.23 54.43 -14.36
C GLY A 2 -28.00 53.57 -14.58
N THR A 3 -27.12 53.49 -13.59
CA THR A 3 -25.93 52.64 -13.61
C THR A 3 -26.22 51.38 -12.82
N THR A 4 -26.45 50.26 -13.50
CA THR A 4 -26.56 48.93 -12.88
C THR A 4 -25.17 48.29 -12.78
N LEU A 5 -24.74 47.99 -11.55
CA LEU A 5 -23.50 47.26 -11.27
C LEU A 5 -23.74 45.76 -11.46
N GLN A 6 -23.11 45.15 -12.46
CA GLN A 6 -23.13 43.70 -12.64
C GLN A 6 -22.06 43.06 -11.75
N HIS A 7 -22.51 42.35 -10.71
CA HIS A 7 -21.64 41.48 -9.91
C HIS A 7 -21.38 40.19 -10.69
N HIS A 8 -20.20 40.09 -11.32
CA HIS A 8 -19.68 38.82 -11.82
C HIS A 8 -19.23 37.96 -10.63
N PHE A 9 -20.06 37.00 -10.23
CA PHE A 9 -19.63 35.94 -9.33
C PHE A 9 -18.68 35.02 -10.09
N VAL A 10 -17.38 35.12 -9.84
CA VAL A 10 -16.39 34.15 -10.31
C VAL A 10 -16.57 32.90 -9.45
N THR A 11 -17.24 31.88 -9.98
CA THR A 11 -17.31 30.56 -9.35
C THR A 11 -15.93 29.91 -9.46
N ASP A 12 -15.16 30.00 -8.39
CA ASP A 12 -13.84 29.39 -8.28
C ASP A 12 -14.00 27.88 -8.02
N TYR A 13 -14.17 27.09 -9.08
CA TYR A 13 -14.18 25.64 -8.99
C TYR A 13 -12.75 25.15 -8.72
N THR A 14 -12.33 25.18 -7.45
CA THR A 14 -11.16 24.41 -7.01
C THR A 14 -11.50 22.92 -7.14
N SER A 15 -11.27 22.36 -8.33
CA SER A 15 -11.27 20.92 -8.55
C SER A 15 -10.10 20.33 -7.76
N THR A 16 -10.34 20.04 -6.48
CA THR A 16 -9.38 19.36 -5.61
C THR A 16 -9.11 17.98 -6.21
N ARG A 17 -8.06 17.85 -7.02
CA ARG A 17 -7.64 16.56 -7.57
C ARG A 17 -7.17 15.70 -6.40
N THR A 18 -8.01 14.75 -6.00
CA THR A 18 -7.66 13.77 -4.99
C THR A 18 -6.62 12.81 -5.60
N SER A 19 -5.40 12.85 -5.05
CA SER A 19 -4.32 11.94 -5.46
C SER A 19 -4.74 10.48 -5.33
N VAL A 20 -4.30 9.65 -6.29
CA VAL A 20 -4.52 8.20 -6.28
C VAL A 20 -4.01 7.59 -4.98
N TRP A 21 -2.90 8.10 -4.44
CA TRP A 21 -2.36 7.65 -3.15
C TRP A 21 -3.32 7.95 -1.98
N LYS A 22 -3.92 9.15 -1.95
CA LYS A 22 -4.91 9.49 -0.92
C LYS A 22 -6.13 8.56 -1.00
N LYS A 23 -6.58 8.21 -2.21
CA LYS A 23 -7.68 7.26 -2.42
C LYS A 23 -7.31 5.84 -1.95
N PHE A 24 -6.09 5.38 -2.27
CA PHE A 24 -5.60 4.09 -1.83
C PHE A 24 -5.50 3.99 -0.30
N ILE A 25 -4.92 5.00 0.36
CA ILE A 25 -4.84 5.02 1.83
C ILE A 25 -6.24 5.08 2.47
N ALA A 26 -7.17 5.86 1.91
CA ALA A 26 -8.55 5.88 2.38
C ALA A 26 -9.22 4.50 2.25
N TRP A 27 -8.95 3.77 1.16
CA TRP A 27 -9.40 2.38 1.00
C TRP A 27 -8.77 1.45 2.04
N CYS A 28 -7.46 1.55 2.30
CA CYS A 28 -6.78 0.75 3.32
C CYS A 28 -7.38 0.95 4.72
N VAL A 29 -7.79 2.17 5.06
CA VAL A 29 -8.49 2.47 6.33
C VAL A 29 -9.85 1.76 6.38
N GLY A 30 -10.59 1.73 5.27
CA GLY A 30 -11.85 0.99 5.17
C GLY A 30 -11.71 -0.53 5.37
N GLN A 31 -10.53 -1.08 5.14
CA GLN A 31 -10.23 -2.51 5.31
C GLN A 31 -9.99 -2.95 6.76
N GLU A 32 -9.99 -2.03 7.73
CA GLU A 32 -9.68 -2.35 9.13
C GLU A 32 -10.64 -3.37 9.75
N LYS A 33 -11.92 -3.40 9.29
CA LYS A 33 -12.91 -4.42 9.68
C LYS A 33 -12.45 -5.85 9.34
N ASN A 34 -11.67 -5.99 8.27
CA ASN A 34 -11.15 -7.26 7.76
C ASN A 34 -9.67 -7.45 8.10
N ARG A 35 -9.15 -6.78 9.14
CA ARG A 35 -7.73 -6.82 9.52
C ARG A 35 -7.20 -8.25 9.71
N LEU A 36 -8.00 -9.14 10.30
CA LEU A 36 -7.62 -10.55 10.47
C LEU A 36 -7.53 -11.30 9.14
N GLY A 37 -8.42 -10.99 8.20
CA GLY A 37 -8.36 -11.53 6.84
C GLY A 37 -7.08 -11.11 6.14
N TRP A 38 -6.74 -9.82 6.20
CA TRP A 38 -5.48 -9.30 5.64
C TRP A 38 -4.24 -9.89 6.30
N LEU A 39 -4.25 -10.07 7.62
CA LEU A 39 -3.17 -10.75 8.34
C LEU A 39 -3.00 -12.19 7.86
N ALA A 40 -4.09 -12.95 7.77
CA ALA A 40 -4.06 -14.34 7.32
C ALA A 40 -3.58 -14.45 5.87
N THR A 41 -4.10 -13.59 4.98
CA THR A 41 -3.67 -13.53 3.58
C THR A 41 -2.20 -13.13 3.46
N ALA A 42 -1.74 -12.13 4.22
CA ALA A 42 -0.34 -11.70 4.17
C ALA A 42 0.61 -12.82 4.61
N ILE A 43 0.31 -13.51 5.71
CA ILE A 43 1.15 -14.60 6.21
C ILE A 43 1.12 -15.80 5.23
N MET A 44 -0.06 -16.20 4.76
CA MET A 44 -0.19 -17.37 3.89
C MET A 44 0.41 -17.11 2.50
N LEU A 45 0.08 -15.97 1.88
CA LEU A 45 0.56 -15.66 0.53
C LEU A 45 2.05 -15.32 0.54
N HIS A 46 2.51 -14.48 1.46
CA HIS A 46 3.91 -14.07 1.48
C HIS A 46 4.81 -15.19 2.02
N GLY A 47 4.37 -15.85 3.08
CA GLY A 47 5.07 -16.97 3.72
C GLY A 47 5.24 -18.17 2.82
N CYS A 48 4.17 -18.57 2.12
CA CYS A 48 4.15 -19.84 1.39
C CYS A 48 4.28 -19.69 -0.12
N VAL A 49 3.86 -18.59 -0.72
CA VAL A 49 3.84 -18.46 -2.18
C VAL A 49 4.95 -17.54 -2.65
N LEU A 50 4.93 -16.27 -2.22
CA LEU A 50 5.87 -15.26 -2.72
C LEU A 50 7.31 -15.60 -2.36
N THR A 51 7.57 -16.05 -1.14
CA THR A 51 8.94 -16.43 -0.73
C THR A 51 9.50 -17.61 -1.52
N ILE A 52 8.68 -18.63 -1.82
CA ILE A 52 9.12 -19.77 -2.64
C ILE A 52 9.45 -19.31 -4.06
N ILE A 53 8.59 -18.46 -4.64
CA ILE A 53 8.82 -17.90 -5.99
C ILE A 53 10.09 -17.05 -6.01
N THR A 54 10.28 -16.17 -5.02
CA THR A 54 11.47 -15.31 -4.92
C THR A 54 12.74 -16.14 -4.74
N MET A 55 12.73 -17.14 -3.86
CA MET A 55 13.86 -18.07 -3.70
C MET A 55 14.17 -18.82 -5.01
N PHE A 56 13.15 -19.31 -5.71
CA PHE A 56 13.32 -19.99 -6.98
C PHE A 56 13.95 -19.05 -8.03
N ALA A 57 13.50 -17.80 -8.10
CA ALA A 57 14.07 -16.79 -8.99
C ALA A 57 15.55 -16.50 -8.66
N ILE A 58 15.91 -16.37 -7.38
CA ILE A 58 17.30 -16.13 -6.96
C ILE A 58 18.20 -17.31 -7.34
N ILE A 59 17.76 -18.53 -7.08
CA ILE A 59 18.54 -19.74 -7.39
C ILE A 59 18.74 -19.87 -8.90
N THR A 60 17.71 -19.62 -9.71
CA THR A 60 17.77 -19.74 -11.17
C THR A 60 18.54 -18.62 -11.86
N THR A 61 18.68 -17.45 -11.23
CA THR A 61 19.45 -16.30 -11.76
C THR A 61 20.94 -16.33 -11.36
N GLY A 62 21.44 -17.45 -10.85
CA GLY A 62 22.85 -17.64 -10.48
C GLY A 62 23.16 -17.41 -9.01
N ASN A 63 22.14 -17.30 -8.15
CA ASN A 63 22.25 -17.23 -6.70
C ASN A 63 23.17 -16.11 -6.19
N HIS A 64 23.05 -14.92 -6.78
CA HIS A 64 23.81 -13.76 -6.32
C HIS A 64 23.43 -13.41 -4.87
N PHE A 65 24.44 -13.45 -3.99
CA PHE A 65 24.28 -13.24 -2.55
C PHE A 65 23.63 -11.88 -2.19
N ILE A 66 23.71 -10.89 -3.09
CA ILE A 66 23.13 -9.57 -2.89
C ILE A 66 21.60 -9.59 -2.74
N PHE A 67 20.90 -10.56 -3.35
CA PHE A 67 19.43 -10.62 -3.29
C PHE A 67 18.89 -11.19 -1.98
N TRP A 68 19.73 -11.89 -1.21
CA TRP A 68 19.33 -12.53 0.04
C TRP A 68 18.94 -11.52 1.13
N PRO A 69 19.73 -10.47 1.44
CA PRO A 69 19.34 -9.44 2.38
C PRO A 69 18.04 -8.73 2.00
N PHE A 70 17.81 -8.44 0.71
CA PHE A 70 16.57 -7.79 0.25
C PHE A 70 15.35 -8.69 0.48
N THR A 71 15.48 -9.99 0.18
CA THR A 71 14.40 -10.96 0.39
C THR A 71 14.07 -11.14 1.87
N ILE A 72 15.10 -11.24 2.72
CA ILE A 72 14.92 -11.34 4.18
C ILE A 72 14.28 -10.06 4.73
N ALA A 73 14.73 -8.89 4.26
CA ALA A 73 14.15 -7.61 4.68
C ALA A 73 12.68 -7.48 4.26
N ALA A 74 12.34 -7.84 3.02
CA ALA A 74 10.97 -7.84 2.51
C ALA A 74 10.04 -8.74 3.35
N MET A 75 10.46 -9.98 3.61
CA MET A 75 9.72 -10.90 4.47
C MET A 75 9.59 -10.35 5.90
N GLY A 76 10.71 -9.88 6.46
CA GLY A 76 10.77 -9.33 7.82
C GLY A 76 9.83 -8.14 8.00
N MET A 77 9.82 -7.19 7.06
CA MET A 77 8.93 -6.03 7.10
C MET A 77 7.47 -6.46 7.13
N THR A 78 7.07 -7.37 6.23
CA THR A 78 5.70 -7.87 6.13
C THR A 78 5.25 -8.57 7.41
N LEU A 79 6.10 -9.43 7.97
CA LEU A 79 5.78 -10.15 9.20
C LEU A 79 5.73 -9.21 10.40
N VAL A 80 6.69 -8.29 10.54
CA VAL A 80 6.76 -7.35 11.67
C VAL A 80 5.52 -6.47 11.73
N VAL A 81 5.08 -5.87 10.61
CA VAL A 81 3.90 -4.99 10.65
C VAL A 81 2.61 -5.76 10.95
N ASN A 82 2.48 -6.99 10.46
CA ASN A 82 1.31 -7.83 10.73
C ASN A 82 1.31 -8.36 12.17
N LEU A 83 2.46 -8.83 12.68
CA LEU A 83 2.61 -9.33 14.06
C LEU A 83 2.53 -8.22 15.10
N ALA A 84 3.00 -7.01 14.79
CA ALA A 84 2.83 -5.83 15.64
C ALA A 84 1.39 -5.30 15.63
N ALA A 85 0.45 -5.98 14.97
CA ALA A 85 -0.95 -5.59 14.84
C ALA A 85 -1.13 -4.13 14.37
N MET A 86 -0.25 -3.67 13.47
CA MET A 86 -0.34 -2.32 12.92
C MET A 86 -1.65 -2.13 12.14
N PRO A 87 -2.14 -0.87 12.02
CA PRO A 87 -3.36 -0.59 11.27
C PRO A 87 -3.21 -0.96 9.79
N THR A 88 -4.31 -1.31 9.13
CA THR A 88 -4.34 -1.73 7.71
C THR A 88 -3.82 -0.68 6.74
N LYS A 89 -3.85 0.60 7.14
CA LYS A 89 -3.20 1.70 6.42
C LYS A 89 -1.67 1.56 6.30
N ILE A 90 -1.04 0.70 7.11
CA ILE A 90 0.40 0.40 7.08
C ILE A 90 0.63 -1.02 6.59
N THR A 91 -0.10 -2.01 7.12
CA THR A 91 0.15 -3.42 6.78
C THR A 91 -0.11 -3.73 5.32
N ILE A 92 -1.16 -3.17 4.72
CA ILE A 92 -1.50 -3.42 3.32
C ILE A 92 -0.46 -2.78 2.39
N PRO A 93 -0.11 -1.47 2.50
CA PRO A 93 0.96 -0.91 1.67
C PRO A 93 2.30 -1.64 1.80
N VAL A 94 2.68 -2.03 3.02
CA VAL A 94 3.94 -2.77 3.24
C VAL A 94 3.90 -4.14 2.56
N PHE A 95 2.78 -4.85 2.64
CA PHE A 95 2.60 -6.15 1.96
C PHE A 95 2.64 -6.06 0.43
N PHE A 96 2.21 -4.94 -0.16
CA PHE A 96 2.31 -4.72 -1.61
C PHE A 96 3.70 -4.30 -2.08
N LEU A 97 4.52 -3.75 -1.18
CA LEU A 97 5.88 -3.28 -1.47
C LEU A 97 6.95 -4.34 -1.19
N SER A 98 6.62 -5.40 -0.46
CA SER A 98 7.52 -6.50 -0.13
C SER A 98 7.59 -7.59 -1.19
#